data_AF-A0A497MWJ0-F1
#
_entry.id   AF-A0A497MWJ0-F1
#
_cell.length_a   1.000
_cell.length_b   1.000
_cell.length_c   1.000
_cell.angle_alpha   90.00
_cell.angle_beta   90.00
_cell.angle_gamma   90.00
#
_symmetry.space_group_name_H-M   'P 1'
#
loop_
_entity.id
_entity.type
_entity.pdbx_description
1 polymer ?
#
loop_
_entity_poly.entity_id
_entity_poly.type
_entity_poly.pdbx_seq_one_letter_code
_entity_poly.pdbx_strand_id
1 'polypeptide(L)' 'MSAAKIWRPIPLQLRILEILDDAGSLSDDELLKALEKQGEEVSMETLNRTLLQMEVRGLIRVTNAPRGRRKIERKR' A
#
# COMPACT_ATOMS: atom_id res chain seq x y z
N MET A 1 6.32 -1.47 -37.94
CA MET A 1 5.26 -1.84 -36.99
C MET A 1 5.62 -1.27 -35.64
N SER A 2 4.92 -0.24 -35.17
CA SER A 2 5.16 0.35 -33.85
C SER A 2 4.71 -0.65 -32.79
N ALA A 3 5.62 -1.00 -31.87
CA ALA A 3 5.25 -1.78 -30.69
C ALA A 3 4.16 -1.01 -29.94
N ALA A 4 2.98 -1.62 -29.80
CA ALA A 4 1.89 -1.05 -29.03
C ALA A 4 2.43 -0.67 -27.64
N LYS A 5 2.20 0.57 -27.22
CA LYS A 5 2.56 1.09 -25.90
C LYS A 5 1.91 0.20 -24.85
N ILE A 6 2.65 -0.75 -24.30
CA ILE A 6 2.13 -1.73 -23.35
C ILE A 6 1.76 -0.95 -22.08
N TRP A 7 0.46 -0.82 -21.85
CA TRP A 7 -0.09 -0.23 -20.63
C TRP A 7 0.27 -1.14 -19.45
N ARG A 8 1.26 -0.75 -18.65
CA ARG A 8 1.66 -1.48 -17.43
C ARG A 8 1.54 -0.59 -16.18
N PRO A 9 0.37 -0.06 -15.81
CA PRO A 9 0.21 0.49 -14.48
C PRO A 9 0.29 -0.66 -13.47
N ILE A 10 1.25 -0.57 -12.57
CA ILE A 10 1.31 -1.47 -11.42
C ILE A 10 0.15 -1.09 -10.51
N PRO A 11 -0.76 -2.00 -10.16
CA PRO A 11 -1.86 -1.67 -9.26
C PRO A 11 -1.31 -1.21 -7.90
N LEU A 12 -1.88 -0.16 -7.33
CA LEU A 12 -1.48 0.37 -6.02
C LEU A 12 -1.44 -0.72 -4.93
N GLN A 13 -2.39 -1.65 -4.97
CA GLN A 13 -2.45 -2.79 -4.05
C GLN A 13 -1.19 -3.66 -4.12
N LEU A 14 -0.65 -3.87 -5.33
CA LEU A 14 0.58 -4.63 -5.54
C LEU A 14 1.78 -3.87 -4.97
N ARG A 15 1.87 -2.55 -5.19
CA ARG A 15 2.92 -1.71 -4.58
C ARG A 15 2.90 -1.73 -3.07
N ILE A 16 1.71 -1.62 -2.46
CA ILE A 16 1.57 -1.71 -1.00
C ILE A 16 2.07 -3.07 -0.50
N LEU A 17 1.72 -4.16 -1.18
CA LEU A 17 2.16 -5.50 -0.82
C LEU A 17 3.69 -5.67 -0.92
N GLU A 18 4.31 -5.20 -2.01
CA GLU A 18 5.77 -5.21 -2.18
C GLU A 18 6.48 -4.45 -1.04
N ILE A 19 5.99 -3.24 -0.74
CA ILE A 19 6.55 -2.40 0.34
C ILE A 19 6.42 -3.10 1.70
N LEU A 20 5.26 -3.73 1.97
CA LEU A 20 5.02 -4.44 3.24
C LEU A 20 5.83 -5.74 3.35
N ASP A 21 6.12 -6.43 2.24
CA ASP A 21 7.00 -7.60 2.23
C ASP A 21 8.42 -7.22 2.67
N ASP A 22 8.93 -6.10 2.17
CA ASP A 22 10.28 -5.62 2.48
C ASP A 22 10.38 -5.01 3.88
N ALA A 23 9.39 -4.21 4.30
CA ALA A 23 9.42 -3.48 5.57
C ALA A 23 8.83 -4.25 6.76
N GLY A 24 8.03 -5.28 6.52
CA GLY A 24 7.31 -6.06 7.53
C GLY A 24 6.06 -5.36 8.09
N SER A 25 6.24 -4.20 8.75
CA SER A 25 5.12 -3.43 9.30
C SER A 25 5.37 -1.93 9.31
N LEU A 26 4.39 -1.16 8.80
CA LEU A 26 4.46 0.29 8.66
C LEU A 26 3.23 0.98 9.24
N SER A 27 3.39 2.22 9.67
CA SER A 27 2.27 3.13 9.89
C SER A 27 1.77 3.73 8.57
N ASP A 28 0.59 4.36 8.60
CA ASP A 28 0.00 4.98 7.40
C ASP A 28 0.94 6.03 6.78
N ASP A 29 1.54 6.89 7.62
CA ASP A 29 2.46 7.95 7.17
C ASP A 29 3.75 7.38 6.57
N GLU A 30 4.26 6.28 7.13
CA GLU A 30 5.46 5.61 6.61
C GLU A 30 5.17 4.92 5.28
N LEU A 31 4.00 4.28 5.16
CA LEU A 31 3.56 3.64 3.93
C LEU A 31 3.32 4.68 2.83
N LEU A 32 2.68 5.81 3.15
CA LEU A 32 2.46 6.90 2.21
C LEU A 32 3.79 7.46 1.68
N LYS A 33 4.75 7.73 2.56
CA LYS A 33 6.11 8.15 2.17
C LYS A 33 6.84 7.11 1.34
N ALA A 34 6.64 5.82 1.62
CA ALA A 34 7.24 4.75 0.84
C ALA A 34 6.66 4.68 -0.59
N LEU A 35 5.35 4.89 -0.73
CA LEU A 35 4.67 4.99 -2.03
C LEU A 35 5.15 6.20 -2.85
N GLU A 36 5.26 7.37 -2.21
CA GLU A 36 5.79 8.59 -2.86
C GLU A 36 7.21 8.38 -3.39
N LYS A 37 8.07 7.68 -2.63
CA LYS A 37 9.43 7.33 -3.07
C LYS A 37 9.47 6.41 -4.29
N GLN A 38 8.41 5.63 -4.51
CA GLN A 38 8.25 4.76 -5.68
C GLN A 38 7.60 5.50 -6.87
N GLY A 39 7.32 6.80 -6.74
CA GLY A 39 6.68 7.62 -7.77
C GLY A 39 5.15 7.49 -7.79
N GLU A 40 4.55 6.90 -6.75
CA GLU A 40 3.10 6.79 -6.62
C GLU A 40 2.54 8.04 -5.92
N GLU A 41 1.84 8.89 -6.66
CA GLU A 41 1.12 10.05 -6.10
C GLU A 41 -0.27 9.60 -5.62
N VAL A 42 -0.40 9.32 -4.33
CA VAL A 42 -1.64 8.78 -3.73
C VAL A 42 -2.09 9.69 -2.60
N SER A 43 -3.38 10.03 -2.56
CA SER A 43 -3.94 10.75 -1.42
C SER A 43 -4.15 9.83 -0.22
N MET A 44 -4.11 10.38 1.00
CA MET A 44 -4.39 9.62 2.22
C MET A 44 -5.79 8.96 2.19
N GLU A 45 -6.78 9.62 1.58
CA GLU A 45 -8.12 9.04 1.38
C GLU A 45 -8.07 7.79 0.48
N THR A 46 -7.34 7.87 -0.64
CA THR A 46 -7.18 6.76 -1.57
C THR A 46 -6.43 5.60 -0.92
N LEU A 47 -5.37 5.91 -0.17
CA LEU A 47 -4.64 4.92 0.62
C LEU A 47 -5.58 4.22 1.63
N ASN A 48 -6.31 4.99 2.43
CA ASN A 48 -7.26 4.46 3.42
C ASN A 48 -8.31 3.53 2.79
N ARG A 49 -8.93 3.94 1.68
CA ARG A 49 -9.91 3.11 0.95
C ARG A 49 -9.27 1.83 0.42
N THR A 50 -8.05 1.92 -0.09
CA THR A 50 -7.32 0.77 -0.63
C THR A 50 -6.95 -0.22 0.48
N LEU A 51 -6.43 0.27 1.61
CA LEU A 51 -6.11 -0.54 2.78
C LEU A 51 -7.35 -1.24 3.33
N LEU A 52 -8.49 -0.53 3.45
CA LEU A 52 -9.75 -1.14 3.87
C LEU A 52 -10.15 -2.31 2.95
N GLN A 53 -10.07 -2.12 1.64
CA GLN A 53 -10.39 -3.18 0.68
C GLN A 53 -9.41 -4.37 0.79
N MET A 54 -8.13 -4.10 0.98
CA MET A 54 -7.10 -5.14 1.12
C MET A 54 -7.27 -5.92 2.43
N GLU A 55 -7.65 -5.25 3.52
CA GLU A 55 -7.91 -5.87 4.82
C GLU A 55 -9.15 -6.78 4.76
N VAL A 56 -10.26 -6.30 4.17
CA VAL A 56 -11.48 -7.11 3.96
C VAL A 56 -11.20 -8.35 3.11
N ARG A 57 -10.31 -8.25 2.12
CA ARG A 57 -9.87 -9.39 1.30
C ARG A 57 -8.86 -10.30 2.00
N GLY A 58 -8.39 -9.93 3.20
CA GLY A 58 -7.42 -10.70 3.97
C GLY A 58 -6.00 -10.66 3.42
N LEU A 59 -5.63 -9.64 2.64
CA LEU A 59 -4.27 -9.49 2.11
C LEU A 59 -3.31 -8.82 3.11
N ILE A 60 -3.86 -7.96 3.97
CA ILE A 60 -3.13 -7.25 5.02
C ILE A 60 -3.89 -7.38 6.34
N ARG A 61 -3.22 -6.98 7.41
CA ARG A 61 -3.83 -6.77 8.72
C ARG A 61 -3.50 -5.36 9.20
N VAL A 62 -4.51 -4.67 9.71
CA VAL A 62 -4.34 -3.37 10.35
C VAL A 62 -4.56 -3.55 11.85
N THR A 63 -3.60 -3.12 12.66
CA THR A 63 -3.68 -3.17 14.13
C THR A 63 -3.58 -1.77 14.71
N ASN A 64 -4.34 -1.52 15.78
CA ASN A 64 -4.24 -0.27 16.51
C ASN A 64 -2.94 -0.25 17.31
N ALA A 65 -2.19 0.84 17.18
CA ALA A 65 -1.01 1.15 17.97
C ALA A 65 -1.32 2.28 18.97
N PRO A 66 -0.52 2.43 20.04
CA PRO A 66 -0.72 3.51 21.01
C PRO A 66 -0.76 4.89 20.35
N ARG A 67 -1.47 5.83 21.01
CA ARG A 67 -1.61 7.23 20.56
C ARG A 67 -2.32 7.39 19.21
N GLY A 68 -3.30 6.52 18.91
CA GLY A 68 -4.13 6.64 17.71
C GLY A 68 -3.42 6.31 16.41
N ARG A 69 -2.25 5.66 16.47
CA ARG A 69 -1.52 5.19 15.29
C ARG A 69 -2.05 3.83 14.85
N ARG A 70 -1.79 3.47 13.59
CA ARG A 70 -2.05 2.14 13.06
C ARG A 70 -0.76 1.49 12.62
N LYS A 71 -0.75 0.17 12.63
CA LYS A 71 0.31 -0.72 12.15
C LYS A 71 -0.28 -1.61 11.08
N ILE A 72 0.26 -1.52 9.89
CA ILE A 72 -0.15 -2.26 8.70
C ILE A 72 0.90 -3.32 8.44
N GLU A 73 0.48 -4.57 8.29
CA GLU A 73 1.37 -5.69 8.00
C GLU A 73 0.75 -6.58 6.91
N ARG A 74 1.59 -7.23 6.11
CA ARG A 74 1.09 -8.23 5.14
C ARG A 74 0.62 -9.47 5.89
N LYS A 75 -0.55 -9.99 5.51
CA LYS A 75 -1.03 -11.28 6.01
C LYS A 75 -0.25 -12.40 5.32
N ARG A 76 0.42 -13.23 6.11
CA ARG A 76 1.06 -14.47 5.64
C ARG A 76 0.12 -15.65 5.73
#